data_AF-A0A7V0YG41-F1
#
_entry.id   AF-A0A7V0YG41-F1
#
_cell.length_a   1.000
_cell.length_b   1.000
_cell.length_c   1.000
_cell.angle_alpha   90.00
_cell.angle_beta   90.00
_cell.angle_gamma   90.00
#
_symmetry.space_group_name_H-M   'P 1'
#
loop_
_entity.id
_entity.type
_entity.pdbx_description
1 polymer ?
#
loop_
_entity_poly.entity_id
_entity_poly.type
_entity_poly.pdbx_seq_one_letter_code
_entity_poly.pdbx_strand_id
1 'polypeptide(L)'
;MLSFMRRGGTDKLKLSKMNMGGMGPWMMKKIFKAENVPTLDSLIQVALESGVKFIPCQMTMDAFGLKREDLIDGMEDPAGASTAIDVALESQINWFI
;
A
#
# COMPACT_ATOMS: atom_id res chain seq x y z
N MET A 1 1.33 -7.40 18.42
CA MET A 1 -0.02 -7.23 19.03
C MET A 1 -0.90 -6.28 18.21
N LEU A 2 -0.36 -5.15 17.70
CA LEU A 2 -1.06 -4.24 16.77
C LEU A 2 -1.38 -4.85 15.39
N SER A 3 -0.48 -5.67 14.84
CA SER A 3 -0.71 -6.42 13.58
C SER A 3 -2.03 -7.21 13.58
N PHE A 4 -2.38 -7.85 14.71
CA PHE A 4 -3.63 -8.62 14.84
C PHE A 4 -4.88 -7.74 14.90
N MET A 5 -4.79 -6.59 15.57
CA MET A 5 -5.91 -5.66 15.74
C MET A 5 -6.20 -4.84 14.48
N ARG A 6 -5.19 -4.60 13.64
CA ARG A 6 -5.32 -3.85 12.38
C ARG A 6 -4.73 -4.63 11.21
N ARG A 7 -5.25 -5.84 10.97
CA ARG A 7 -5.02 -6.57 9.71
C ARG A 7 -5.44 -5.66 8.56
N GLY A 8 -4.46 -5.12 7.86
CA GLY A 8 -4.62 -4.15 6.78
C GLY A 8 -5.38 -4.73 5.58
N GLY A 9 -5.00 -4.28 4.39
CA GLY A 9 -5.64 -4.68 3.14
C GLY A 9 -6.39 -3.53 2.49
N THR A 10 -6.32 -3.53 1.17
CA THR A 10 -6.91 -2.55 0.25
C THR A 10 -8.40 -2.33 0.50
N ASP A 11 -9.13 -3.38 0.86
CA ASP A 11 -10.57 -3.33 1.08
C ASP A 11 -11.01 -2.56 2.32
N LYS A 12 -10.13 -2.46 3.31
CA LYS A 12 -10.39 -1.81 4.61
C LYS A 12 -9.85 -0.38 4.68
N LEU A 13 -9.25 0.12 3.59
CA LEU A 13 -8.76 1.48 3.51
C LEU A 13 -9.92 2.48 3.57
N LYS A 14 -9.75 3.50 4.41
CA LYS A 14 -10.69 4.62 4.54
C LYS A 14 -10.31 5.70 3.52
N LEU A 15 -11.30 6.47 3.08
CA LEU A 15 -11.01 7.68 2.29
C LEU A 15 -10.35 8.74 3.19
N SER A 16 -9.35 9.44 2.64
CA SER A 16 -8.64 10.53 3.32
C SER A 16 -9.57 11.70 3.67
N LYS A 17 -10.59 11.93 2.84
CA LYS A 17 -11.68 12.90 3.05
C LYS A 17 -13.02 12.26 2.69
N MET A 18 -14.12 12.74 3.28
CA MET A 18 -15.48 12.24 3.02
C MET A 18 -15.70 10.74 3.33
N ASN A 19 -15.00 10.17 4.32
CA ASN A 19 -15.21 8.76 4.69
C ASN A 19 -16.65 8.47 5.15
N MET A 20 -17.34 9.43 5.80
CA MET A 20 -18.75 9.35 6.21
C MET A 20 -19.12 8.01 6.87
N GLY A 21 -18.33 7.58 7.85
CA GLY A 21 -18.56 6.30 8.55
C GLY A 21 -18.41 5.04 7.68
N GLY A 22 -17.81 5.14 6.49
CA GLY A 22 -17.69 4.05 5.52
C GLY A 22 -18.60 4.19 4.30
N MET A 23 -19.54 5.14 4.31
CA MET A 23 -20.41 5.42 3.16
C MET A 23 -19.63 5.99 1.96
N GLY A 24 -18.62 6.81 2.22
CA GLY A 24 -17.75 7.38 1.18
C GLY A 24 -17.03 6.31 0.34
N PRO A 25 -16.23 5.43 0.97
CA PRO A 25 -15.60 4.30 0.28
C PRO A 25 -16.60 3.45 -0.52
N TRP A 26 -17.78 3.19 0.03
CA TRP A 26 -18.82 2.42 -0.66
C TRP A 26 -19.32 3.11 -1.93
N MET A 27 -19.59 4.42 -1.88
CA MET A 27 -20.01 5.20 -3.05
C MET A 27 -18.90 5.25 -4.10
N MET A 28 -17.65 5.46 -3.68
CA MET A 28 -16.50 5.50 -4.60
C MET A 28 -16.31 4.16 -5.31
N LYS A 29 -16.37 3.03 -4.58
CA LYS A 29 -16.32 1.68 -5.19
C LYS A 29 -17.44 1.47 -6.21
N LYS A 30 -18.65 1.99 -5.95
CA LYS A 30 -19.76 1.93 -6.92
C LYS A 30 -19.49 2.73 -8.20
N ILE A 31 -18.99 3.96 -8.07
CA ILE A 31 -18.65 4.82 -9.22
C ILE A 31 -17.56 4.17 -10.05
N PHE A 32 -16.47 3.72 -9.41
CA PHE A 32 -15.36 3.07 -10.10
C PHE A 32 -15.78 1.80 -10.84
N LYS A 33 -16.67 1.00 -10.24
CA LYS A 33 -17.23 -0.17 -10.90
C LYS A 33 -18.08 0.20 -12.13
N ALA A 34 -18.86 1.29 -12.06
CA ALA A 34 -19.67 1.76 -13.18
C ALA A 34 -18.80 2.26 -14.36
N GLU A 35 -17.68 2.92 -14.04
CA GLU A 35 -16.70 3.42 -15.01
C GLU A 35 -15.66 2.35 -15.44
N ASN A 36 -15.83 1.09 -15.03
CA ASN A 36 -14.90 -0.02 -15.31
C ASN A 36 -13.44 0.26 -14.87
N VAL A 37 -13.25 1.03 -13.80
CA VAL A 37 -11.93 1.27 -13.21
C VAL A 37 -11.48 0.01 -12.46
N PRO A 38 -10.23 -0.48 -12.68
CA PRO A 38 -9.69 -1.62 -11.96
C PRO A 38 -9.68 -1.42 -10.44
N THR A 39 -9.81 -2.52 -9.70
CA THR A 39 -9.70 -2.48 -8.23
C THR A 39 -8.26 -2.22 -7.82
N LEU A 40 -8.07 -1.69 -6.61
CA LEU A 40 -6.72 -1.44 -6.07
C LEU A 40 -5.89 -2.73 -5.99
N ASP A 41 -6.49 -3.87 -5.65
CA ASP A 41 -5.79 -5.16 -5.65
C ASP A 41 -5.29 -5.55 -7.04
N SER A 42 -6.11 -5.36 -8.07
CA SER A 42 -5.72 -5.62 -9.46
C SER A 42 -4.59 -4.69 -9.89
N LEU A 43 -4.63 -3.41 -9.50
CA LEU A 43 -3.55 -2.47 -9.78
C LEU A 43 -2.24 -2.84 -9.09
N ILE A 44 -2.29 -3.35 -7.85
CA ILE A 44 -1.10 -3.84 -7.13
C ILE A 44 -0.51 -5.06 -7.84
N GLN A 45 -1.36 -6.01 -8.28
CA GLN A 45 -0.90 -7.18 -9.05
C GLN A 45 -0.24 -6.76 -10.36
N VAL A 46 -0.87 -5.86 -11.12
CA VAL A 46 -0.30 -5.32 -12.38
C VAL A 46 1.05 -4.63 -12.12
N ALA A 47 1.19 -3.90 -11.02
CA ALA A 47 2.45 -3.26 -10.65
C ALA A 47 3.55 -4.30 -10.37
N LEU A 48 3.25 -5.35 -9.60
CA LEU A 48 4.18 -6.46 -9.33
C LEU A 48 4.60 -7.16 -10.62
N GLU A 49 3.64 -7.49 -11.49
CA GLU A 49 3.89 -8.13 -12.79
C GLU A 49 4.72 -7.23 -13.74
N SER A 50 4.58 -5.92 -13.61
CA SER A 50 5.35 -4.93 -14.36
C SER A 50 6.77 -4.70 -13.81
N GLY A 51 7.16 -5.41 -12.75
CA GLY A 51 8.49 -5.30 -12.14
C GLY A 51 8.66 -4.13 -11.17
N VAL A 52 7.56 -3.56 -10.66
CA VAL A 52 7.62 -2.54 -9.60
C VAL A 52 8.14 -3.18 -8.32
N LYS A 53 9.17 -2.56 -7.73
CA LYS A 53 9.77 -2.99 -6.48
C LYS A 53 9.07 -2.36 -5.29
N PHE A 54 8.35 -3.17 -4.50
CA PHE A 54 7.76 -2.73 -3.24
C PHE A 54 8.73 -3.01 -2.09
N ILE A 55 9.32 -1.96 -1.52
CA ILE A 55 10.29 -2.06 -0.43
C ILE A 55 9.59 -1.66 0.89
N PRO A 56 9.37 -2.59 1.83
CA PRO A 56 8.75 -2.26 3.10
C PRO A 56 9.74 -1.56 4.05
N CYS A 57 9.27 -0.54 4.78
CA CYS A 57 10.10 0.19 5.75
C CYS A 57 10.32 -0.64 7.02
N GLN A 58 11.57 -1.04 7.27
CA GLN A 58 11.95 -1.86 8.42
C GLN A 58 11.51 -1.25 9.76
N MET A 59 11.78 0.05 9.97
CA MET A 59 11.40 0.73 11.21
C MET A 59 9.88 0.74 11.44
N THR A 60 9.09 0.86 10.36
CA THR A 60 7.63 0.78 10.46
C THR A 60 7.19 -0.65 10.78
N MET A 61 7.81 -1.66 10.18
CA MET A 61 7.51 -3.05 10.51
C MET A 61 7.78 -3.34 11.99
N ASP A 62 8.94 -2.91 12.51
CA ASP A 62 9.32 -3.10 13.91
C ASP A 62 8.35 -2.38 14.87
N ALA A 63 8.02 -1.12 14.57
CA ALA A 63 7.13 -0.32 15.41
C ALA A 63 5.71 -0.91 15.52
N PHE A 64 5.20 -1.52 14.44
CA PHE A 64 3.87 -2.14 14.41
C PHE A 64 3.89 -3.64 14.74
N GLY A 65 5.09 -4.24 14.86
CA GLY A 65 5.30 -5.66 15.03
C GLY A 65 4.77 -6.48 13.85
N LEU A 66 4.98 -6.00 12.63
CA LEU A 66 4.67 -6.69 11.38
C LEU A 66 5.82 -7.63 11.03
N LYS A 67 5.48 -8.82 10.56
CA LYS A 67 6.47 -9.79 10.06
C LYS A 67 6.43 -9.88 8.55
N ARG A 68 7.44 -10.53 7.97
CA ARG A 68 7.48 -10.80 6.53
C ARG A 68 6.25 -11.56 6.05
N GLU A 69 5.75 -12.49 6.88
CA GLU A 69 4.55 -13.29 6.60
C GLU A 69 3.24 -12.48 6.64
N ASP A 70 3.26 -11.25 7.17
CA ASP A 70 2.10 -10.35 7.18
C ASP A 70 2.00 -9.52 5.88
N LEU A 71 3.04 -9.56 5.02
CA LEU A 71 3.10 -8.82 3.76
C LEU A 71 2.56 -9.66 2.60
N ILE A 72 2.18 -9.00 1.50
CA ILE A 72 1.85 -9.71 0.25
C ILE A 72 3.12 -10.28 -0.38
N ASP A 73 2.95 -11.34 -1.16
CA ASP A 73 4.04 -11.94 -1.93
C ASP A 73 4.61 -10.95 -2.96
N GLY A 74 5.87 -11.14 -3.33
CA GLY A 74 6.55 -10.32 -4.33
C GLY A 74 7.12 -8.98 -3.83
N MET A 75 7.04 -8.69 -2.53
CA MET A 75 7.77 -7.56 -1.95
C MET A 75 9.28 -7.82 -1.90
N GLU A 76 10.09 -6.76 -1.89
CA GLU A 76 11.54 -6.79 -1.66
C GLU A 76 11.86 -6.92 -0.16
N ASP A 77 13.12 -7.23 0.18
CA ASP A 77 13.56 -7.25 1.58
C ASP A 77 13.33 -5.90 2.27
N PRO A 78 12.92 -5.89 3.56
CA PRO A 78 12.71 -4.65 4.29
C PRO A 78 13.98 -3.80 4.36
N ALA A 79 13.82 -2.49 4.21
CA ALA A 79 14.93 -1.55 4.18
C ALA A 79 14.69 -0.32 5.06
N GLY A 80 15.79 0.37 5.37
CA GLY A 80 15.78 1.61 6.13
C GLY A 80 15.58 2.86 5.27
N ALA A 81 15.53 4.01 5.92
CA ALA A 81 15.38 5.30 5.23
C ALA A 81 16.56 5.62 4.29
N SER A 82 17.78 5.14 4.58
CA SER A 82 18.94 5.34 3.71
C SER A 82 18.72 4.74 2.32
N THR A 83 18.22 3.50 2.25
CA THR A 83 17.91 2.85 0.97
C THR A 83 16.87 3.63 0.17
N ALA A 84 15.85 4.19 0.84
CA ALA A 84 14.86 5.03 0.15
C ALA A 84 15.49 6.32 -0.41
N ILE A 85 16.44 6.92 0.30
CA ILE A 85 17.18 8.11 -0.16
C ILE A 85 18.09 7.74 -1.34
N ASP A 86 18.82 6.63 -1.27
CA ASP A 86 19.71 6.17 -2.34
C ASP A 86 18.92 5.94 -3.65
N VAL A 87 17.78 5.24 -3.56
CA VAL A 87 16.87 5.05 -4.70
C VAL A 87 16.32 6.38 -5.22
N ALA A 88 15.97 7.30 -4.32
CA ALA A 88 15.45 8.61 -4.70
C ALA A 88 16.49 9.49 -5.41
N LEU A 89 17.76 9.41 -5.00
CA LEU A 89 18.87 10.13 -5.64
C LEU A 89 19.15 9.66 -7.07
N GLU A 90 18.90 8.37 -7.36
CA GLU A 90 19.01 7.81 -8.71
C GLU A 90 17.73 8.00 -9.55
N SER A 91 16.62 8.40 -8.92
CA SER A 91 15.33 8.57 -9.57
C SER A 91 15.17 9.96 -10.17
N GLN A 92 14.61 10.03 -11.38
CA GLN A 92 14.33 11.31 -12.05
C GLN A 92 13.15 12.06 -11.44
N ILE A 93 12.19 11.33 -10.85
CA ILE A 93 10.96 11.87 -10.26
C ILE A 93 10.74 11.17 -8.92
N ASN A 94 10.45 11.95 -7.89
CA ASN A 94 10.20 11.48 -6.53
C ASN A 94 8.92 12.10 -5.97
N TRP A 95 8.07 11.30 -5.33
CA TRP A 95 6.83 11.74 -4.68
C TRP A 95 6.74 11.27 -3.24
N PHE A 96 6.08 12.06 -2.40
CA PHE A 96 5.62 11.65 -1.07
C PHE A 96 4.10 11.71 -1.06
N ILE A 97 3.44 10.55 -0.96
CA ILE A 97 1.99 10.36 -1.10
C ILE A 97 1.38 10.01 0.25
#